data_AF-A0A4Y8C841-F1
#
_entry.id   AF-A0A4Y8C841-F1
#
_cell.length_a   1.000
_cell.length_b   1.000
_cell.length_c   1.000
_cell.angle_alpha   90.00
_cell.angle_beta   90.00
_cell.angle_gamma   90.00
#
_symmetry.space_group_name_H-M   'P 1'
#
loop_
_entity.id
_entity.type
_entity.pdbx_description
1 polymer ?
#
loop_
_entity_poly.entity_id
_entity_poly.type
_entity_poly.pdbx_seq_one_letter_code
_entity_poly.pdbx_strand_id
1 'polypeptide(L)' 'VDETMDLMALTSSGKMIRVDMQSIRKAGRNTSGVIVVNVENDEVVSIAKCPKEENDEDELSDENFGLDLQ' A
#
# COMPACT_ATOMS: atom_id res chain seq x y z
N VAL A 1 -2.71 5.65 14.06
CA VAL A 1 -3.16 6.00 12.69
C VAL A 1 -3.29 7.51 12.70
N ASP A 2 -2.41 8.20 11.99
CA ASP A 2 -2.41 9.66 11.87
C ASP A 2 -3.28 10.04 10.67
N GLU A 3 -4.09 11.08 10.79
CA GLU A 3 -5.05 11.49 9.76
C GLU A 3 -4.43 12.37 8.68
N THR A 4 -3.24 12.91 8.96
CA THR A 4 -2.51 13.84 8.09
C THR A 4 -1.37 13.17 7.34
N MET A 5 -1.27 11.84 7.40
CA MET A 5 -0.17 11.06 6.87
C MET A 5 -0.67 9.87 6.07
N ASP A 6 0.10 9.50 5.05
CA ASP A 6 -0.08 8.27 4.30
C ASP A 6 1.06 7.30 4.57
N LEU A 7 0.77 6.01 4.38
CA LEU A 7 1.76 4.95 4.38
C LEU A 7 2.34 4.80 2.97
N MET A 8 3.65 4.85 2.86
CA MET A 8 4.37 4.48 1.64
C MET A 8 5.04 3.12 1.84
N ALA A 9 4.83 2.21 0.90
CA ALA A 9 5.50 0.92 0.83
C ALA A 9 6.30 0.83 -0.47
N LEU A 10 7.56 0.39 -0.38
CA LEU A 10 8.42 0.09 -1.52
C LEU A 10 8.56 -1.42 -1.63
N THR A 11 8.31 -1.95 -2.82
CA THR A 11 8.49 -3.38 -3.09
C THR A 11 9.87 -3.70 -3.66
N SER A 12 10.25 -4.98 -3.64
CA SER A 12 11.54 -5.45 -4.16
C SER A 12 11.70 -5.20 -5.66
N SER A 13 10.59 -5.21 -6.41
CA SER A 13 10.56 -4.86 -7.83
C SER A 13 10.64 -3.35 -8.11
N GLY A 14 10.66 -2.51 -7.06
CA GLY A 14 10.77 -1.06 -7.16
C GLY A 14 9.44 -0.33 -7.28
N LYS A 15 8.30 -1.00 -7.05
CA LYS A 15 6.98 -0.35 -7.04
C LYS A 15 6.79 0.43 -5.75
N MET A 16 6.32 1.67 -5.86
CA MET A 16 5.93 2.50 -4.72
C MET A 16 4.41 2.51 -4.58
N ILE A 17 3.93 2.08 -3.43
CA ILE A 17 2.51 1.96 -3.11
C ILE A 17 2.20 2.96 -2.00
N ARG A 18 1.24 3.84 -2.25
CA ARG A 18 0.77 4.83 -1.28
C ARG A 18 -0.61 4.43 -0.77
N VAL A 19 -0.80 4.44 0.54
CA VAL A 19 -2.05 4.04 1.19
C VAL A 19 -2.47 5.11 2.19
N ASP A 20 -3.70 5.61 2.03
CA ASP A 20 -4.30 6.51 3.01
C ASP A 20 -4.41 5.80 4.37
N MET A 21 -3.78 6.36 5.41
CA MET A 21 -3.83 5.78 6.74
C MET A 21 -5.27 5.70 7.28
N GLN A 22 -6.18 6.57 6.82
CA GLN A 22 -7.60 6.52 7.22
C GLN A 22 -8.32 5.28 6.70
N SER A 23 -7.89 4.70 5.57
CA SER A 23 -8.45 3.45 5.05
C SER A 23 -8.08 2.23 5.90
N ILE A 24 -7.01 2.32 6.70
CA ILE A 24 -6.49 1.21 7.49
C ILE A 24 -7.30 1.04 8.77
N ARG A 25 -7.93 -0.13 8.93
CA ARG A 25 -8.67 -0.47 10.15
C ARG A 25 -7.76 -0.44 11.37
N LYS A 26 -8.23 0.24 12.42
CA LYS A 26 -7.58 0.25 13.74
C LYS A 26 -7.68 -1.15 14.36
N ALA A 27 -6.56 -1.86 14.42
CA ALA A 27 -6.45 -3.14 15.10
C ALA A 27 -5.88 -2.96 16.52
N GLY A 28 -6.38 -3.74 17.47
CA GLY A 28 -5.90 -3.73 18.87
C GLY A 28 -4.51 -4.36 19.01
N ARG A 29 -3.85 -4.13 20.16
CA ARG A 29 -2.48 -4.59 20.39
C ARG A 29 -2.34 -6.12 20.59
N ASN A 30 -3.44 -6.81 20.85
CA ASN A 30 -3.50 -8.27 21.02
C ASN A 30 -4.32 -8.91 19.88
N THR A 31 -3.99 -8.57 18.64
CA THR A 31 -4.62 -9.13 17.43
C THR A 31 -3.56 -9.42 16.37
N SER A 32 -3.91 -10.19 15.33
CA SER A 32 -3.01 -10.49 14.20
C SER A 32 -2.86 -9.34 13.20
N GLY A 33 -3.41 -8.15 13.49
CA GLY A 33 -3.41 -7.03 12.56
C GLY A 33 -4.41 -7.19 11.40
N VAL A 34 -4.19 -6.41 10.35
CA VAL A 34 -4.97 -6.42 9.10
C VAL A 34 -4.02 -6.37 7.91
N ILE A 35 -4.44 -6.90 6.77
CA ILE A 35 -3.70 -6.78 5.51
C ILE A 35 -3.94 -5.38 4.95
N VAL A 36 -2.85 -4.63 4.73
CA VAL A 36 -2.90 -3.25 4.19
C VAL A 36 -2.63 -3.23 2.70
N VAL A 37 -1.68 -4.03 2.23
CA VAL A 37 -1.33 -4.18 0.82
C VAL A 37 -1.15 -5.66 0.53
N ASN A 38 -1.69 -6.12 -0.59
CA ASN A 38 -1.39 -7.43 -1.14
C ASN A 38 -0.46 -7.25 -2.35
N VAL A 39 0.67 -7.95 -2.37
CA VAL A 39 1.63 -7.93 -3.46
C VAL A 39 1.82 -9.35 -3.97
N GLU A 40 1.60 -9.56 -5.26
CA GLU A 40 1.74 -10.88 -5.89
C GLU A 40 3.14 -11.08 -6.43
N ASN A 41 3.77 -12.22 -6.08
CA ASN A 41 5.13 -12.59 -6.50
C ASN A 41 6.18 -11.49 -6.24
N ASP A 42 5.95 -10.64 -5.25
CA ASP A 42 6.81 -9.53 -4.85
C ASP A 42 6.75 -9.39 -3.33
N GLU A 43 7.67 -8.62 -2.77
CA GLU A 43 7.79 -8.43 -1.33
C GLU A 43 7.98 -6.95 -1.00
N VAL A 44 7.38 -6.50 0.10
CA VAL A 44 7.60 -5.14 0.63
C VAL A 44 8.95 -5.10 1.35
N VAL A 45 9.87 -4.30 0.82
CA VAL A 45 11.25 -4.18 1.34
C VAL A 45 11.45 -2.94 2.20
N SER A 46 10.59 -1.92 2.09
CA SER A 46 10.65 -0.72 2.92
C SER A 46 9.27 -0.10 3.12
N ILE A 47 9.08 0.53 4.29
CA ILE A 47 7.86 1.23 4.66
C ILE A 47 8.24 2.56 5.30
N ALA A 48 7.54 3.63 4.93
CA ALA A 48 7.68 4.95 5.50
C ALA A 48 6.31 5.63 5.67
N LYS A 49 6.28 6.70 6.47
CA LYS A 49 5.14 7.63 6.53
C LYS A 49 5.49 8.90 5.79
N CYS A 50 4.53 9.47 5.09
CA CYS A 50 4.68 10.75 4.39
C CYS A 50 3.46 11.63 4.65
N PRO A 51 3.58 12.97 4.56
CA PRO A 51 2.42 13.85 4.66
C PRO A 51 1.39 13.48 3.60
N LYS A 52 0.12 13.43 3.99
CA LYS A 52 -1.00 13.11 3.11
C LYS A 52 -1.04 14.08 1.93
N GLU A 53 -1.17 13.54 0.73
CA GLU A 53 -1.42 14.35 -0.47
C GLU A 53 -2.92 14.48 -0.66
N GLU A 54 -3.39 15.70 -0.92
CA GLU A 54 -4.76 15.96 -1.37
C GLU A 54 -4.87 15.54 -2.84
N ASN A 55 -4.98 14.23 -3.11
CA ASN A 55 -5.25 13.70 -4.44
C ASN A 55 -6.64 13.04 -4.45
N ASP A 56 -7.59 13.74 -5.08
CA ASP A 56 -8.88 13.20 -5.51
C ASP A 56 -8.64 12.26 -6.71
N GLU A 57 -8.32 10.97 -6.53
CA GLU A 57 -8.47 9.94 -7.57
C GLU A 57 -8.09 8.54 -7.04
N ASP A 58 -9.13 7.76 -6.69
CA ASP A 58 -9.08 6.30 -6.56
C ASP A 58 -8.84 5.66 -7.95
N GLU A 59 -7.59 5.60 -8.43
CA GLU A 59 -7.20 4.72 -9.53
C GLU A 59 -6.22 3.65 -9.04
N LEU A 60 -6.75 2.64 -8.35
CA LEU A 60 -6.11 1.34 -8.27
C LEU A 60 -6.46 0.58 -9.55
N SER A 61 -5.68 0.78 -10.60
CA SER A 61 -5.72 -0.11 -11.76
C SER A 61 -5.07 -1.45 -11.37
N ASP A 62 -5.91 -2.46 -11.16
CA ASP A 62 -5.53 -3.88 -11.23
C ASP A 62 -5.06 -4.20 -12.66
N GLU A 63 -3.88 -3.72 -13.06
CA GLU A 63 -3.22 -4.22 -14.26
C GLU A 63 -2.47 -5.50 -13.91
N ASN A 64 -3.21 -6.61 -14.07
CA ASN A 64 -2.66 -7.93 -14.29
C ASN A 64 -1.71 -7.86 -15.51
N PHE A 65 -0.42 -7.59 -15.29
CA PHE A 65 0.63 -7.74 -16.30
C PHE A 65 0.83 -9.24 -16.59
N GLY A 66 -0.12 -9.81 -17.33
CA GLY A 66 0.04 -11.09 -18.01
C GLY A 66 1.17 -10.96 -19.03
N LEU A 67 2.36 -11.45 -18.67
CA LEU A 67 3.43 -11.70 -19.62
C LEU A 67 3.06 -12.93 -20.44
N ASP A 68 2.33 -12.72 -21.53
CA ASP A 68 2.34 -13.65 -22.66
C ASP A 68 3.23 -13.04 -23.75
N LEU A 69 4.42 -13.59 -23.94
CA LEU A 69 5.32 -13.29 -25.05
C LEU A 69 5.70 -14.61 -25.72
N GLN A 70 5.19 -14.79 -26.94
CA GLN A 70 5.56 -15.83 -27.90
C GLN A 70 7.03 -15.72 -28.32
#